data_AF-A0A7S0N159-F1
#
_entry.id   AF-A0A7S0N159-F1
#
_cell.length_a   1.000
_cell.length_b   1.000
_cell.length_c   1.000
_cell.angle_alpha   90.00
_cell.angle_beta   90.00
_cell.angle_gamma   90.00
#
_symmetry.space_group_name_H-M   'P 1'
#
loop_
_entity.id
_entity.type
_entity.pdbx_description
1 polymer ?
#
loop_
_entity_poly.entity_id
_entity_poly.type
_entity_poly.pdbx_seq_one_letter_code
_entity_poly.pdbx_strand_id
1 'polypeptide(L)'
;HVVACNVHDSERIDNQLKGRAGRQGNNGSTVMLASLEDEIFKMHGMDSMVDMLKGLLPPDFAYMDLMDLPGTKMMGETLVKQTRGAAREYNLLTRKLMNEFDEVM
;
A
#
# COMPACT_ATOMS: atom_id res chain seq x y z
N HIS A 1 5.58 -2.95 19.78
CA HIS A 1 6.05 -2.70 18.41
C HIS A 1 5.18 -3.51 17.47
N VAL A 2 4.73 -2.95 16.35
CA VAL A 2 3.93 -3.64 15.33
C VAL A 2 4.62 -3.45 13.99
N VAL A 3 4.76 -4.53 13.22
CA VAL A 3 5.35 -4.50 11.88
C VAL A 3 4.30 -4.97 10.89
N ALA A 4 4.04 -4.16 9.87
CA ALA A 4 3.27 -4.55 8.71
C ALA A 4 4.23 -5.02 7.63
N CYS A 5 3.97 -6.19 7.06
CA CYS A 5 4.83 -6.78 6.02
C CYS A 5 4.45 -6.34 4.61
N ASN A 6 3.26 -5.76 4.44
CA ASN A 6 2.74 -5.28 3.18
C ASN A 6 1.79 -4.09 3.40
N VAL A 7 1.40 -3.47 2.28
CA VAL A 7 0.36 -2.45 2.25
C VAL A 7 -0.99 -3.12 2.02
N HIS A 8 -2.00 -2.73 2.79
CA HIS A 8 -3.38 -3.16 2.55
C HIS A 8 -4.09 -2.24 1.53
N ASP A 9 -5.09 -2.80 0.86
CA ASP A 9 -6.00 -2.13 -0.09
C ASP A 9 -6.69 -0.88 0.46
N SER A 10 -6.71 -0.72 1.79
CA SER A 10 -7.33 0.40 2.45
C SER A 10 -6.46 0.90 3.60
N GLU A 11 -6.26 2.21 3.62
CA GLU A 11 -5.63 2.94 4.72
C GLU A 11 -6.30 2.65 6.07
N ARG A 12 -7.62 2.38 6.06
CA ARG A 12 -8.35 2.01 7.28
C ARG A 12 -7.79 0.74 7.92
N ILE A 13 -7.48 -0.29 7.14
CA ILE A 13 -6.98 -1.57 7.67
C ILE A 13 -5.55 -1.39 8.21
N ASP A 14 -4.73 -0.62 7.49
CA ASP A 14 -3.40 -0.25 7.94
C ASP A 14 -3.44 0.51 9.28
N ASN A 15 -4.35 1.47 9.41
CA ASN A 15 -4.51 2.24 10.65
C ASN A 15 -5.06 1.39 11.80
N GLN A 16 -5.87 0.36 11.52
CA GLN A 16 -6.28 -0.61 12.54
C GLN A 16 -5.08 -1.42 13.05
N LEU A 17 -4.20 -1.86 12.15
CA LEU A 17 -2.98 -2.57 12.55
C LEU A 17 -2.07 -1.67 13.39
N LYS A 18 -1.86 -0.42 12.97
CA LYS A 18 -1.11 0.59 13.73
C LYS A 18 -1.72 0.82 15.13
N GLY A 19 -3.06 0.89 15.21
CA GLY A 19 -3.79 1.07 16.46
C GLY A 19 -3.69 -0.09 17.46
N ARG A 20 -3.08 -1.23 17.08
CA ARG A 20 -2.77 -2.32 18.02
C ARG A 20 -1.55 -2.01 18.89
N ALA A 21 -0.69 -1.08 18.49
CA ALA A 21 0.42 -0.58 19.30
C ALA A 21 -0.03 0.59 20.19
N GLY A 22 0.62 0.78 21.34
CA GLY A 22 0.51 2.02 22.13
C GLY A 22 -0.86 2.30 22.75
N ARG A 23 -1.56 1.27 23.25
CA ARG A 23 -2.85 1.43 23.92
C ARG A 23 -2.70 2.17 25.26
N GLN A 24 -3.69 2.98 25.64
CA GLN A 24 -3.75 3.65 26.96
C GLN A 24 -2.52 4.54 27.25
N GLY A 25 -1.98 5.21 26.24
CA GLY A 25 -0.81 6.08 26.40
C GLY A 25 0.52 5.34 26.57
N ASN A 26 0.53 4.01 26.44
CA ASN A 26 1.77 3.24 26.42
C ASN A 26 2.61 3.61 25.18
N ASN A 27 3.93 3.57 25.34
CA ASN A 27 4.83 3.74 24.20
C ASN A 27 4.61 2.61 23.18
N GLY A 28 4.32 3.00 21.95
CA GLY A 28 4.12 2.10 20.83
C GLY A 28 4.90 2.57 19.62
N SER A 29 5.36 1.63 18.81
CA SER A 29 6.01 1.91 17.53
C SER A 29 5.43 0.99 16.47
N THR A 30 5.29 1.53 15.27
CA THR A 30 4.70 0.86 14.12
C THR A 30 5.59 1.09 12.91
N VAL A 31 5.99 0.04 12.22
CA VAL A 31 6.76 0.11 10.97
C VAL A 31 5.97 -0.62 9.88
N MET A 32 6.01 -0.10 8.66
CA MET A 32 5.40 -0.73 7.51
C MET A 32 6.48 -0.96 6.46
N LEU A 33 6.60 -2.21 6.05
CA LEU A 33 7.45 -2.65 4.97
C LEU A 33 6.57 -2.86 3.75
N ALA A 34 7.07 -2.45 2.60
CA ALA A 34 6.40 -2.62 1.31
C ALA A 34 7.48 -2.96 0.27
N SER A 35 7.18 -3.92 -0.59
CA SER A 35 8.06 -4.29 -1.70
C SER A 35 7.47 -3.81 -3.02
N LEU A 36 8.32 -3.38 -3.96
CA LEU A 36 7.89 -3.13 -5.35
C LEU A 36 7.37 -4.40 -6.05
N GLU A 37 7.53 -5.56 -5.44
CA GLU A 37 7.03 -6.85 -5.92
C GLU A 37 5.72 -7.29 -5.24
N ASP A 38 5.17 -6.49 -4.34
CA ASP A 38 3.92 -6.82 -3.65
C ASP A 38 2.76 -6.93 -4.65
N GLU A 39 1.92 -7.96 -4.47
CA GLU A 39 0.81 -8.29 -5.38
C GLU A 39 -0.21 -7.15 -5.52
N ILE A 40 -0.34 -6.29 -4.52
CA ILE A 40 -1.30 -5.17 -4.51
C ILE A 40 -1.06 -4.20 -5.67
N PHE A 41 0.20 -3.98 -6.05
CA PHE A 41 0.55 -3.10 -7.17
C PHE A 41 0.10 -3.70 -8.49
N LYS A 42 0.35 -5.01 -8.66
CA LYS A 42 -0.05 -5.76 -9.85
C LYS A 42 -1.57 -5.86 -9.98
N MET A 43 -2.26 -6.14 -8.87
CA MET A 43 -3.72 -6.27 -8.85
C MET A 43 -4.44 -4.98 -9.26
N HIS A 44 -3.87 -3.82 -8.92
CA HIS A 44 -4.46 -2.51 -9.23
C HIS A 44 -3.81 -1.80 -10.42
N GLY A 45 -3.07 -2.53 -11.27
CA GLY A 45 -2.56 -2.01 -12.55
C GLY A 45 -1.46 -0.96 -12.42
N MET A 46 -0.64 -1.05 -11.37
CA MET A 46 0.46 -0.12 -11.10
C MET A 46 1.81 -0.61 -11.67
N ASP A 47 1.82 -1.68 -12.45
CA ASP A 47 3.01 -2.33 -13.02
C ASP A 47 3.92 -1.32 -13.74
N SER A 48 3.37 -0.42 -14.57
CA SER A 48 4.15 0.59 -15.29
C SER A 48 4.91 1.55 -14.37
N MET A 49 4.32 1.91 -13.23
CA MET A 49 4.97 2.79 -12.24
C MET A 49 6.00 2.03 -11.43
N VAL A 50 5.73 0.75 -11.13
CA VAL A 50 6.70 -0.15 -10.50
C VAL A 50 7.92 -0.32 -11.39
N ASP A 51 7.75 -0.56 -12.69
CA ASP A 51 8.84 -0.72 -13.65
C ASP A 51 9.65 0.57 -13.81
N MET A 52 8.98 1.72 -13.86
CA MET A 52 9.65 3.03 -13.84
C MET A 52 10.52 3.20 -12.58
N LEU A 53 10.00 2.83 -11.41
CA LEU A 53 10.74 2.91 -10.15
C LEU A 53 11.91 1.93 -10.12
N LYS A 54 11.72 0.70 -10.59
CA LYS A 54 12.80 -0.29 -10.71
C LYS A 54 13.93 0.20 -11.63
N GLY A 55 13.59 0.87 -12.73
CA GLY A 55 14.57 1.43 -13.66
C GLY A 55 15.36 2.64 -13.12
N LEU A 56 14.81 3.35 -12.12
CA LEU A 56 15.48 4.47 -11.45
C LEU A 56 16.41 4.02 -10.32
N LEU A 57 16.26 2.78 -9.85
CA LEU A 57 17.09 2.22 -8.79
C LEU A 57 18.42 1.70 -9.36
N PRO A 58 19.56 1.96 -8.70
CA PRO A 58 20.82 1.40 -9.14
C PRO A 58 20.82 -0.14 -8.98
N PRO A 59 21.44 -0.88 -9.91
CA PRO A 59 21.34 -2.35 -10.00
C PRO A 59 21.93 -3.10 -8.79
N ASP A 60 22.83 -2.47 -8.02
CA ASP A 60 23.55 -3.11 -6.91
C ASP A 60 22.89 -2.92 -5.52
N PHE A 61 21.76 -2.23 -5.44
CA PHE A 61 21.10 -1.93 -4.16
C PHE A 61 19.93 -2.88 -3.88
N ALA A 62 20.26 -4.16 -3.67
CA ALA A 62 19.28 -5.20 -3.40
C ALA A 62 18.67 -5.16 -1.99
N TYR A 63 19.21 -4.38 -1.05
CA TYR A 63 18.84 -4.45 0.37
C TYR A 63 19.03 -3.14 1.16
N MET A 64 18.90 -1.98 0.51
CA MET A 64 18.80 -0.71 1.25
C MET A 64 17.35 -0.29 1.39
N ASP A 65 17.02 0.25 2.56
CA ASP A 65 15.81 1.02 2.76
C ASP A 65 15.67 2.00 1.60
N LEU A 66 14.69 1.76 0.73
CA LEU A 66 14.34 2.60 -0.41
C LEU A 66 14.16 4.08 0.00
N MET A 67 14.03 4.34 1.30
CA MET A 67 13.87 5.63 1.96
C MET A 67 15.11 6.52 2.00
N ASP A 68 16.32 6.01 1.77
CA ASP A 68 17.56 6.82 1.89
C ASP A 68 18.05 7.43 0.57
N LEU A 69 17.48 7.04 -0.58
CA LEU A 69 17.71 7.75 -1.84
C LEU A 69 16.88 9.05 -1.88
N PRO A 70 17.48 10.20 -2.26
CA PRO A 70 16.73 11.43 -2.42
C PRO A 70 15.72 11.29 -3.57
N GLY A 71 14.43 11.46 -3.26
CA GLY A 71 13.33 11.43 -4.23
C GLY A 71 12.59 10.09 -4.34
N THR A 72 13.23 8.95 -4.04
CA THR A 72 12.60 7.62 -4.13
C THR A 72 11.49 7.43 -3.09
N LYS A 73 11.68 7.98 -1.88
CA LYS A 73 10.66 7.93 -0.83
C LYS A 73 9.34 8.59 -1.25
N MET A 74 9.43 9.77 -1.87
CA MET A 74 8.25 10.51 -2.33
C MET A 74 7.52 9.76 -3.47
N MET A 75 8.27 9.14 -4.38
CA MET A 75 7.66 8.36 -5.46
C MET A 75 7.04 7.06 -4.96
N GLY A 76 7.68 6.36 -4.01
CA GLY A 76 7.11 5.18 -3.36
C GLY A 76 5.83 5.50 -2.57
N GLU A 77 5.81 6.62 -1.84
CA GLU A 77 4.59 7.09 -1.18
C GLU A 77 3.47 7.44 -2.18
N THR A 78 3.83 8.02 -3.33
CA THR A 78 2.88 8.33 -4.42
C THR A 78 2.30 7.05 -5.03
N LEU A 79 3.14 6.05 -5.31
CA LEU A 79 2.73 4.74 -5.80
C LEU A 79 1.71 4.10 -4.85
N VAL A 80 2.02 4.05 -3.56
CA VAL A 80 1.11 3.50 -2.54
C VAL A 80 -0.22 4.24 -2.48
N LYS A 81 -0.19 5.58 -2.56
CA LYS A 81 -1.42 6.41 -2.58
C LYS A 81 -2.29 6.12 -3.80
N GLN A 82 -1.69 6.02 -4.99
CA GLN A 82 -2.42 5.73 -6.23
C GLN A 82 -3.01 4.32 -6.22
N THR A 83 -2.23 3.33 -5.75
CA THR A 83 -2.68 1.94 -5.59
C THR A 83 -3.91 1.86 -4.68
N ARG A 84 -3.88 2.52 -3.51
CA ARG A 84 -5.03 2.57 -2.59
C ARG A 84 -6.24 3.30 -3.20
N GLY A 85 -6.01 4.30 -4.04
CA GLY A 85 -7.07 4.98 -4.79
C GLY A 85 -7.81 4.03 -5.71
N ALA A 86 -7.05 3.32 -6.57
CA ALA A 86 -7.58 2.31 -7.47
C ALA A 86 -8.29 1.16 -6.73
N ALA A 87 -7.68 0.67 -5.64
CA ALA A 87 -8.27 -0.36 -4.79
C ALA A 87 -9.61 0.06 -4.19
N ARG A 88 -9.72 1.32 -3.76
CA ARG A 88 -10.95 1.88 -3.20
C ARG A 88 -12.06 1.96 -4.24
N GLU A 89 -11.74 2.39 -5.45
CA GLU A 89 -12.69 2.46 -6.57
C GLU A 89 -13.20 1.07 -6.96
N TYR A 90 -12.28 0.11 -7.11
CA TYR A 90 -12.62 -1.29 -7.40
C TYR A 90 -13.59 -1.87 -6.35
N ASN A 91 -13.27 -1.68 -5.07
CA ASN A 91 -14.11 -2.14 -3.97
C ASN A 91 -15.48 -1.44 -3.92
N LEU A 92 -15.53 -0.15 -4.27
CA LEU A 92 -16.78 0.60 -4.31
C LEU A 92 -17.68 0.12 -5.46
N LEU A 93 -17.12 -0.07 -6.65
CA LEU A 93 -17.85 -0.56 -7.82
C LEU A 93 -18.41 -1.96 -7.58
N THR A 94 -17.60 -2.86 -7.03
CA THR A 94 -18.03 -4.22 -6.71
C THR A 94 -19.24 -4.20 -5.76
N ARG A 95 -19.21 -3.36 -4.73
CA ARG A 95 -20.33 -3.23 -3.78
C ARG A 95 -21.59 -2.64 -4.41
N LYS A 96 -21.44 -1.64 -5.28
CA LYS A 96 -22.58 -1.08 -6.02
C LYS A 96 -23.22 -2.13 -6.91
N LEU A 97 -22.41 -2.84 -7.68
CA LEU A 97 -22.86 -3.91 -8.56
C LEU A 97 -23.59 -5.01 -7.78
N MET A 98 -23.04 -5.44 -6.64
CA MET A 98 -23.70 -6.43 -5.78
C MET A 98 -25.06 -5.95 -5.28
N ASN A 99 -25.18 -4.67 -4.88
CA ASN A 99 -26.46 -4.11 -4.45
C ASN A 99 -27.45 -4.00 -5.62
N GLU A 100 -27.00 -3.61 -6.81
CA GLU A 100 -27.85 -3.53 -8.01
C GLU A 100 -28.45 -4.89 -8.37
N PHE A 101 -27.69 -5.99 -8.23
CA PHE A 101 -28.21 -7.33 -8.44
C PHE A 101 -29.21 -7.77 -7.36
N ASP A 102 -29.03 -7.30 -6.12
CA ASP A 102 -29.94 -7.60 -5.00
C ASP A 102 -31.27 -6.85 -5.12
N GLU A 103 -31.28 -5.62 -5.65
CA GLU A 103 -32.50 -4.82 -5.86
C GLU A 103 -33.44 -5.36 -6.95
N VAL A 104 -32.94 -6.22 -7.85
CA VAL A 104 -33.71 -6.77 -8.99
C VAL A 104 -34.39 -8.12 -8.65
N MET A 105 -33.96 -8.81 -7.58
CA MET A 105 -34.64 -10.00 -7.05
C MET A 105 -35.76 -9.62 -6.08
#